data_AF-A0A2S4Y6G5-F1
#
_entry.id   AF-A0A2S4Y6G5-F1
#
_cell.length_a   1.000
_cell.length_b   1.000
_cell.length_c   1.000
_cell.angle_alpha   90.00
_cell.angle_beta   90.00
_cell.angle_gamma   90.00
#
_symmetry.space_group_name_H-M   'P 1'
#
loop_
_entity.id
_entity.type
_entity.pdbx_description
1 polymer ?
#
loop_
_entity_poly.entity_id
_entity_poly.type
_entity_poly.pdbx_seq_one_letter_code
_entity_poly.pdbx_strand_id
1 'polypeptide(L)'
;MNTTTPRASREAATLLIRLVAPLQSWGASGAFERRATDMRPTKSAVIGLIAAALGYDREDPLGPLTELRYGVRADSPGTPYRDFHVAGGGPYPLRPRDLITDHRRAAKATSLEDATGPHFGHHHVDGWYGAPKYIEPDPDTGHLITAAKAVLRNPAVSERWYLANAAFVAAVEHHDTSLLDTISHHLEHPRRLLWLGRKSCPPTGDLSGGVHPGTLEHVLTHTPLLPEATAERPWAWFDAPPGTPRAVPTDDQPVTFHPDHRTHATRWETRTRITPSPTIEWTPTP
;
A
#
# COMPACT_ATOMS: atom_id res chain seq x y z
N MET A 1 -50.34 -21.74 3.46
CA MET A 1 -49.10 -22.38 3.96
C MET A 1 -48.02 -22.16 2.92
N ASN A 2 -47.24 -21.08 3.06
CA ASN A 2 -46.13 -20.78 2.17
C ASN A 2 -44.85 -21.17 2.92
N THR A 3 -44.35 -22.37 2.67
CA THR A 3 -43.10 -22.85 3.26
C THR A 3 -41.95 -22.15 2.55
N THR A 4 -41.50 -21.04 3.10
CA THR A 4 -40.22 -20.43 2.73
C THR A 4 -39.11 -21.38 3.19
N THR A 5 -38.55 -22.12 2.24
CA THR A 5 -37.32 -22.91 2.45
C THR A 5 -36.25 -21.98 3.02
N PRO A 6 -35.60 -22.30 4.16
CA PRO A 6 -34.49 -21.49 4.64
C PRO A 6 -33.38 -21.57 3.59
N ARG A 7 -33.00 -20.41 3.04
CA ARG A 7 -31.86 -20.25 2.14
C ARG A 7 -30.65 -20.85 2.87
N ALA A 8 -30.12 -21.95 2.35
CA ALA A 8 -28.95 -22.63 2.90
C ALA A 8 -27.90 -21.58 3.27
N SER A 9 -27.43 -21.59 4.52
CA SER A 9 -26.30 -20.79 4.95
C SER A 9 -25.15 -21.10 3.99
N ARG A 10 -24.82 -20.15 3.10
CA ARG A 10 -23.69 -20.32 2.19
C ARG A 10 -22.44 -20.48 3.05
N GLU A 11 -21.75 -21.60 2.87
CA GLU A 11 -20.51 -21.91 3.58
C GLU A 11 -19.47 -20.85 3.26
N ALA A 12 -18.72 -20.39 4.26
CA ALA A 12 -17.69 -19.37 4.07
C ALA A 12 -16.53 -19.93 3.24
N ALA A 13 -15.92 -19.08 2.42
CA ALA A 13 -14.70 -19.39 1.68
C ALA A 13 -13.64 -18.33 1.98
N THR A 14 -12.37 -18.71 1.81
CA THR A 14 -11.21 -17.89 2.13
C THR A 14 -10.23 -17.85 0.96
N LEU A 15 -9.87 -16.66 0.51
CA LEU A 15 -8.78 -16.42 -0.44
C LEU A 15 -7.47 -16.22 0.31
N LEU A 16 -6.44 -16.96 -0.07
CA LEU A 16 -5.07 -16.77 0.41
C LEU A 16 -4.31 -15.76 -0.47
N ILE A 17 -3.49 -14.91 0.16
CA ILE A 17 -2.68 -13.90 -0.50
C ILE A 17 -1.25 -13.95 0.06
N ARG A 18 -0.28 -14.30 -0.79
CA ARG A 18 1.16 -14.28 -0.49
C ARG A 18 1.67 -12.84 -0.56
N LEU A 19 2.27 -12.36 0.53
CA LEU A 19 2.85 -11.02 0.64
C LEU A 19 4.34 -11.15 0.95
N VAL A 20 5.14 -11.34 -0.09
CA VAL A 20 6.61 -11.45 -0.03
C VAL A 20 7.23 -10.40 -0.95
N ALA A 21 8.23 -9.70 -0.44
CA ALA A 21 9.04 -8.73 -1.19
C ALA A 21 10.33 -8.42 -0.41
N PRO A 22 11.40 -7.92 -1.06
CA PRO A 22 12.62 -7.49 -0.37
C PRO A 22 12.35 -6.43 0.71
N LEU A 23 11.45 -5.50 0.41
CA LEU A 23 10.97 -4.45 1.32
C LEU A 23 9.45 -4.37 1.26
N GLN A 24 8.81 -4.16 2.41
CA GLN A 24 7.37 -3.91 2.54
C GLN A 24 7.12 -2.70 3.43
N SER A 25 5.96 -2.04 3.31
CA SER A 25 5.60 -0.95 4.23
C SER A 25 4.10 -0.80 4.41
N TRP A 26 3.62 -1.18 5.58
CA TRP A 26 2.20 -1.21 5.92
C TRP A 26 1.88 0.02 6.74
N GLY A 27 1.22 1.00 6.14
CA GLY A 27 1.04 2.32 6.75
C GLY A 27 0.46 2.24 8.15
N ALA A 28 1.23 2.73 9.13
CA ALA A 28 0.77 2.99 10.49
C ALA A 28 0.50 4.48 10.67
N SER A 29 -0.16 4.86 11.77
CA SER A 29 -0.37 6.26 12.16
C SER A 29 0.96 7.02 12.13
N GLY A 30 1.09 8.04 11.28
CA GLY A 30 2.32 8.81 11.12
C GLY A 30 2.14 10.05 10.26
N ALA A 31 2.60 11.20 10.76
CA ALA A 31 2.58 12.46 10.04
C ALA A 31 3.73 12.55 9.02
N PHE A 32 3.54 13.39 8.00
CA PHE A 32 4.30 13.51 6.76
C PHE A 32 5.82 13.27 6.81
N GLU A 33 6.51 13.76 7.84
CA GLU A 33 7.98 13.67 7.99
C GLU A 33 8.46 12.32 8.52
N ARG A 34 7.69 11.66 9.38
CA ARG A 34 8.01 10.34 9.96
C ARG A 34 6.92 9.36 9.57
N ARG A 35 7.24 8.53 8.58
CA ARG A 35 6.31 7.54 8.04
C ARG A 35 6.64 6.17 8.62
N ALA A 36 5.97 5.84 9.71
CA ALA A 36 6.04 4.52 10.33
C ALA A 36 5.48 3.42 9.41
N THR A 37 5.82 2.18 9.76
CA THR A 37 5.21 0.96 9.23
C THR A 37 4.73 0.14 10.41
N ASP A 38 3.59 -0.53 10.25
CA ASP A 38 3.19 -1.60 11.13
C ASP A 38 4.10 -2.82 10.89
N MET A 39 4.16 -3.71 11.88
CA MET A 39 4.98 -4.94 11.89
C MET A 39 4.32 -6.08 11.10
N ARG A 40 3.17 -5.83 10.48
CA ARG A 40 2.43 -6.76 9.63
C ARG A 40 1.53 -6.00 8.65
N PRO A 41 1.05 -6.66 7.57
CA PRO A 41 0.07 -6.07 6.67
C PRO A 41 -1.21 -5.66 7.39
N THR A 42 -1.62 -4.41 7.17
CA THR A 42 -2.89 -3.87 7.68
C THR A 42 -4.04 -4.25 6.75
N LYS A 43 -5.26 -4.38 7.29
CA LYS A 43 -6.46 -4.69 6.50
C LYS A 43 -6.66 -3.66 5.39
N SER A 44 -6.59 -2.37 5.71
CA SER A 44 -6.72 -1.29 4.73
C SER A 44 -5.71 -1.38 3.58
N ALA A 45 -4.47 -1.79 3.85
CA ALA A 45 -3.46 -1.93 2.81
C ALA A 45 -3.74 -3.12 1.88
N VAL A 46 -4.17 -4.27 2.43
CA VAL A 46 -4.54 -5.45 1.64
C VAL A 46 -5.81 -5.20 0.84
N ILE A 47 -6.82 -4.55 1.42
CA ILE A 47 -8.01 -4.12 0.67
C ILE A 47 -7.65 -3.10 -0.42
N GLY A 48 -6.69 -2.20 -0.17
CA GLY A 48 -6.18 -1.27 -1.19
C GLY A 48 -5.45 -1.97 -2.33
N LEU A 49 -4.70 -3.03 -2.04
CA LEU A 49 -4.08 -3.92 -3.04
C LEU A 49 -5.14 -4.59 -3.91
N ILE A 50 -6.17 -5.17 -3.27
CA ILE A 50 -7.31 -5.81 -3.96
C ILE A 50 -8.08 -4.80 -4.82
N ALA A 51 -8.38 -3.61 -4.29
CA ALA A 51 -9.06 -2.55 -5.03
C ALA A 51 -8.25 -2.11 -6.27
N ALA A 52 -6.92 -2.00 -6.14
CA ALA A 52 -6.04 -1.71 -7.27
C ALA A 52 -6.06 -2.81 -8.33
N ALA A 53 -6.01 -4.09 -7.91
CA ALA A 53 -6.11 -5.26 -8.77
C ALA A 53 -7.41 -5.27 -9.57
N LEU A 54 -8.54 -4.99 -8.90
CA LEU A 54 -9.88 -4.92 -9.50
C LEU A 54 -10.14 -3.69 -10.37
N GLY A 55 -9.27 -2.66 -10.31
CA GLY A 55 -9.45 -1.46 -11.13
C GLY A 55 -10.25 -0.32 -10.48
N TYR A 56 -10.42 -0.30 -9.16
CA TYR A 56 -11.11 0.79 -8.43
C TYR A 56 -10.28 2.08 -8.41
N ASP A 57 -10.87 3.20 -8.81
CA ASP A 57 -10.30 4.52 -8.58
C ASP A 57 -10.38 4.89 -7.09
N ARG A 58 -9.60 5.88 -6.66
CA ARG A 58 -9.50 6.25 -5.24
C ARG A 58 -10.79 6.82 -4.67
N GLU A 59 -11.65 7.34 -5.52
CA GLU A 59 -12.92 7.96 -5.16
C GLU A 59 -14.08 6.95 -5.19
N ASP A 60 -13.84 5.75 -5.74
CA ASP A 60 -14.87 4.73 -5.85
C ASP A 60 -15.29 4.22 -4.45
N PRO A 61 -16.59 3.97 -4.24
CA PRO A 61 -17.05 3.31 -3.04
C PRO A 61 -16.51 1.88 -2.98
N LEU A 62 -15.98 1.48 -1.82
CA LEU A 62 -15.37 0.15 -1.64
C LEU A 62 -16.38 -1.01 -1.67
N GLY A 63 -17.66 -0.73 -1.42
CA GLY A 63 -18.76 -1.69 -1.49
C GLY A 63 -18.45 -3.01 -0.76
N PRO A 64 -18.56 -4.17 -1.44
CA PRO A 64 -18.40 -5.48 -0.81
C PRO A 64 -16.99 -5.73 -0.26
N LEU A 65 -15.96 -4.99 -0.70
CA LEU A 65 -14.61 -5.12 -0.16
C LEU A 65 -14.53 -4.76 1.33
N THR A 66 -15.45 -3.95 1.84
CA THR A 66 -15.51 -3.58 3.26
C THR A 66 -16.03 -4.71 4.15
N GLU A 67 -16.75 -5.66 3.58
CA GLU A 67 -17.39 -6.80 4.26
C GLU A 67 -16.44 -8.01 4.40
N LEU A 68 -15.32 -8.00 3.67
CA LEU A 68 -14.31 -9.05 3.77
C LEU A 68 -13.77 -9.15 5.19
N ARG A 69 -13.89 -10.33 5.82
CA ARG A 69 -13.14 -10.62 7.05
C ARG A 69 -11.66 -10.77 6.68
N TYR A 70 -10.78 -10.34 7.56
CA TYR A 70 -9.35 -10.33 7.33
C TYR A 70 -8.59 -11.17 8.36
N GLY A 71 -7.57 -11.87 7.88
CA GLY A 71 -6.58 -12.54 8.70
C GLY A 71 -5.19 -12.42 8.10
N VAL A 72 -4.15 -12.49 8.93
CA VAL A 72 -2.77 -12.51 8.45
C VAL A 72 -1.89 -13.36 9.34
N ARG A 73 -1.01 -14.14 8.72
CA ARG A 73 0.01 -14.97 9.36
C ARG A 73 1.39 -14.44 9.00
N ALA A 74 2.24 -14.24 10.02
CA ALA A 74 3.62 -13.79 9.85
C ALA A 74 4.58 -14.98 9.86
N ASP A 75 4.84 -15.53 8.67
CA ASP A 75 5.79 -16.64 8.49
C ASP A 75 7.22 -16.15 8.74
N SER A 76 7.55 -14.98 8.19
CA SER A 76 8.70 -14.17 8.62
C SER A 76 8.23 -12.75 8.94
N PRO A 77 8.34 -12.28 10.20
CA PRO A 77 7.94 -10.92 10.56
C PRO A 77 8.84 -9.83 9.93
N GLY A 78 10.02 -10.23 9.43
CA GLY A 78 11.02 -9.32 8.90
C GLY A 78 11.69 -8.43 9.95
N THR A 79 12.57 -7.56 9.47
CA THR A 79 13.34 -6.62 10.32
C THR A 79 12.99 -5.19 9.96
N PRO A 80 12.70 -4.31 10.94
CA PRO A 80 12.49 -2.89 10.67
C PRO A 80 13.71 -2.25 10.00
N TYR A 81 13.48 -1.53 8.91
CA TYR A 81 14.49 -0.82 8.13
C TYR A 81 14.10 0.65 7.98
N ARG A 82 15.01 1.56 8.34
CA ARG A 82 14.80 3.01 8.25
C ARG A 82 15.50 3.56 7.01
N ASP A 83 14.72 4.15 6.12
CA ASP A 83 15.19 4.87 4.93
C ASP A 83 15.17 6.38 5.17
N PHE A 84 16.32 7.02 4.96
CA PHE A 84 16.45 8.47 4.99
C PHE A 84 16.16 9.03 3.59
N HIS A 85 14.99 9.61 3.42
CA HIS A 85 14.46 9.93 2.11
C HIS A 85 14.35 11.44 1.90
N VAL A 86 15.19 11.96 1.00
CA VAL A 86 15.22 13.38 0.64
C VAL A 86 14.49 13.62 -0.68
N ALA A 87 13.62 14.63 -0.72
CA ALA A 87 12.97 15.09 -1.93
C ALA A 87 13.25 16.59 -2.15
N GLY A 88 13.79 16.93 -3.31
CA GLY A 88 14.28 18.29 -3.55
C GLY A 88 15.70 18.51 -3.01
N GLY A 89 16.22 19.73 -3.15
CA GLY A 89 17.56 20.13 -2.71
C GLY A 89 18.67 19.91 -3.74
N GLY A 90 19.79 20.60 -3.53
CA GLY A 90 20.98 20.55 -4.38
C GLY A 90 20.96 21.51 -5.59
N PRO A 91 22.13 21.78 -6.19
CA PRO A 91 22.25 22.52 -7.44
C PRO A 91 21.83 21.60 -8.60
N TYR A 92 20.78 21.98 -9.33
CA TYR A 92 20.40 21.28 -10.57
C TYR A 92 20.71 22.20 -11.77
N PRO A 93 21.24 21.68 -12.88
CA PRO A 93 21.49 22.50 -14.06
C PRO A 93 20.16 22.98 -14.65
N LEU A 94 20.13 24.25 -15.09
CA LEU A 94 19.02 24.80 -15.85
C LEU A 94 18.92 24.07 -17.20
N ARG A 95 17.82 23.34 -17.45
CA ARG A 95 17.59 22.77 -18.78
C ARG A 95 16.94 23.84 -19.67
N PRO A 96 17.26 23.93 -20.97
CA PRO A 96 16.62 24.89 -21.87
C PRO A 96 15.08 24.84 -21.83
N ARG A 97 14.51 23.62 -21.72
CA ARG A 97 13.06 23.44 -21.55
C ARG A 97 12.52 24.16 -20.31
N ASP A 98 13.24 24.13 -19.19
CA ASP A 98 12.78 24.75 -17.94
C ASP A 98 12.68 26.27 -18.05
N LEU A 99 13.53 26.89 -18.88
CA LEU A 99 13.49 28.32 -19.16
C LEU A 99 12.31 28.69 -20.08
N ILE A 100 12.01 27.83 -21.05
CA ILE A 100 10.92 28.06 -22.01
C ILE A 100 9.53 27.91 -21.35
N THR A 101 9.38 26.91 -20.46
CA THR A 101 8.06 26.55 -19.92
C THR A 101 7.68 27.26 -18.62
N ASP A 102 8.59 28.02 -18.00
CA ASP A 102 8.33 28.71 -16.74
C ASP A 102 9.02 30.08 -16.79
N HIS A 103 8.26 31.13 -17.11
CA HIS A 103 8.79 32.49 -17.27
C HIS A 103 9.47 33.01 -15.99
N ARG A 104 9.05 32.54 -14.81
CA ARG A 104 9.65 32.88 -13.51
C ARG A 104 11.05 32.32 -13.38
N ARG A 105 11.30 31.16 -14.01
CA ARG A 105 12.63 30.53 -14.12
C ARG A 105 13.52 31.31 -15.07
N ALA A 106 12.99 31.74 -16.22
CA ALA A 106 13.71 32.61 -17.14
C ALA A 106 14.12 33.94 -16.49
N ALA A 107 13.22 34.59 -15.74
CA ALA A 107 13.52 35.86 -15.05
C ALA A 107 14.63 35.73 -13.98
N LYS A 108 14.70 34.58 -13.28
CA LYS A 108 15.81 34.29 -12.36
C LYS A 108 17.10 33.88 -13.07
N ALA A 109 17.00 33.46 -14.33
CA ALA A 109 18.14 33.12 -15.15
C ALA A 109 18.76 34.35 -15.84
N THR A 110 18.02 35.46 -16.00
CA THR A 110 18.53 36.70 -16.62
C THR A 110 19.77 37.25 -15.89
N SER A 111 19.90 37.05 -14.57
CA SER A 111 21.12 37.41 -13.83
C SER A 111 22.36 36.57 -14.17
N LEU A 112 22.23 35.57 -15.06
CA LEU A 112 23.32 34.71 -15.53
C LEU A 112 23.90 35.17 -16.87
N GLU A 113 23.21 36.03 -17.62
CA GLU A 113 23.65 36.53 -18.94
C GLU A 113 24.92 37.39 -18.82
N ASP A 114 25.11 38.05 -17.68
CA ASP A 114 26.29 38.88 -17.38
C ASP A 114 27.52 38.09 -16.89
N ALA A 115 27.43 36.76 -16.76
CA ALA A 115 28.48 35.93 -16.15
C ALA A 115 29.58 35.53 -17.16
N THR A 116 30.65 36.33 -17.27
CA THR A 116 31.81 36.06 -18.14
C THR A 116 32.98 35.38 -17.39
N GLY A 117 32.75 34.20 -16.83
CA GLY A 117 33.76 33.41 -16.09
C GLY A 117 34.19 32.10 -16.78
N PRO A 118 35.14 31.34 -16.20
CA PRO A 118 35.65 30.06 -16.75
C PRO A 118 34.59 28.92 -16.80
N HIS A 119 33.36 29.20 -16.36
CA HIS A 119 32.22 28.28 -16.29
C HIS A 119 31.08 28.67 -17.25
N PHE A 120 31.37 29.32 -18.38
CA PHE A 120 30.39 29.62 -19.42
C PHE A 120 29.54 28.38 -19.75
N GLY A 121 28.22 28.44 -19.51
CA GLY A 121 27.29 27.33 -19.72
C GLY A 121 26.98 26.43 -18.50
N HIS A 122 27.68 26.60 -17.37
CA HIS A 122 27.39 25.89 -16.11
C HIS A 122 26.69 26.81 -15.12
N HIS A 123 25.39 27.03 -15.35
CA HIS A 123 24.58 27.89 -14.51
C HIS A 123 23.64 27.06 -13.62
N HIS A 124 23.75 27.29 -12.32
CA HIS A 124 22.90 26.72 -11.29
C HIS A 124 22.19 27.86 -10.57
N VAL A 125 20.92 27.65 -10.23
CA VAL A 125 20.20 28.53 -9.31
C VAL A 125 20.25 27.87 -7.93
N ASP A 126 20.52 28.64 -6.89
CA ASP A 126 20.45 28.11 -5.52
C ASP A 126 19.00 27.79 -5.14
N GLY A 127 18.79 26.67 -4.44
CA GLY A 127 17.45 26.22 -4.05
C GLY A 127 16.58 25.88 -5.27
N TRP A 128 17.12 25.10 -6.21
CA TRP A 128 16.54 24.92 -7.55
C TRP A 128 15.93 23.55 -7.87
N TYR A 129 16.13 22.53 -7.04
CA TYR A 129 15.37 21.27 -7.16
C TYR A 129 14.33 21.18 -6.05
N GLY A 130 13.08 20.94 -6.44
CA GLY A 130 11.94 20.78 -5.55
C GLY A 130 11.03 19.77 -6.21
N ALA A 131 10.55 18.78 -5.46
CA ALA A 131 9.60 17.83 -6.01
C ALA A 131 8.39 18.59 -6.57
N PRO A 132 7.89 18.25 -7.78
CA PRO A 132 6.68 18.85 -8.32
C PRO A 132 5.51 18.50 -7.39
N LYS A 133 5.16 19.45 -6.52
CA LYS A 133 4.03 19.37 -5.59
C LYS A 133 3.19 20.61 -5.78
N TYR A 134 1.88 20.47 -5.58
CA TYR A 134 0.93 21.57 -5.80
C TYR A 134 1.07 22.11 -7.23
N ILE A 135 0.90 21.21 -8.21
CA ILE A 135 0.94 21.59 -9.62
C ILE A 135 -0.38 22.28 -9.94
N GLU A 136 -0.30 23.52 -10.38
CA GLU A 136 -1.44 24.35 -10.76
C GLU A 136 -1.20 24.98 -12.14
N PRO A 137 -2.26 25.30 -12.89
CA PRO A 137 -2.11 26.08 -14.11
C PRO A 137 -1.58 27.47 -13.77
N ASP A 138 -0.54 27.91 -14.48
CA ASP A 138 -0.06 29.28 -14.45
C ASP A 138 -1.18 30.22 -14.92
N PRO A 139 -1.53 31.29 -14.17
CA PRO A 139 -2.61 32.18 -14.54
C PRO A 139 -2.36 32.93 -15.86
N ASP A 140 -1.10 33.16 -16.22
CA ASP A 140 -0.72 33.91 -17.41
C ASP A 140 -0.57 33.02 -18.66
N THR A 141 0.03 31.83 -18.50
CA THR A 141 0.34 30.94 -19.63
C THR A 141 -0.53 29.68 -19.72
N GLY A 142 -1.28 29.34 -18.66
CA GLY A 142 -2.06 28.09 -18.56
C GLY A 142 -1.22 26.81 -18.43
N HIS A 143 0.11 26.91 -18.46
CA HIS A 143 0.99 25.76 -18.29
C HIS A 143 0.96 25.24 -16.85
N LEU A 144 0.99 23.93 -16.69
CA LEU A 144 1.07 23.31 -15.37
C LEU A 144 2.45 23.55 -14.75
N ILE A 145 2.48 24.38 -13.71
CA ILE A 145 3.69 24.76 -12.99
C ILE A 145 3.55 24.43 -11.49
N THR A 146 4.67 24.33 -10.80
CA THR A 146 4.66 24.26 -9.33
C THR A 146 4.15 25.59 -8.75
N ALA A 147 3.18 25.53 -7.84
CA ALA A 147 2.60 26.68 -7.18
C ALA A 147 3.66 27.59 -6.53
N ALA A 148 3.47 28.91 -6.61
CA ALA A 148 4.45 29.90 -6.15
C ALA A 148 4.82 29.76 -4.66
N LYS A 149 3.92 29.26 -3.82
CA LYS A 149 4.16 28.99 -2.39
C LYS A 149 5.11 27.82 -2.12
N ALA A 150 5.42 27.00 -3.13
CA ALA A 150 6.37 25.89 -3.05
C ALA A 150 7.75 26.24 -3.64
N VAL A 151 8.04 27.54 -3.84
CA VAL A 151 9.29 28.05 -4.43
C VAL A 151 10.42 28.20 -3.38
N LEU A 152 10.13 28.10 -2.08
CA LEU A 152 11.15 27.99 -1.02
C LEU A 152 11.67 26.54 -0.96
N ARG A 153 12.94 26.32 -1.30
CA ARG A 153 13.51 24.98 -1.52
C ARG A 153 14.59 24.61 -0.50
N ASN A 154 14.15 24.37 0.73
CA ASN A 154 14.88 23.47 1.61
C ASN A 154 14.54 22.02 1.20
N PRO A 155 15.51 21.09 1.20
CA PRO A 155 15.21 19.68 0.95
C PRO A 155 14.13 19.22 1.93
N ALA A 156 13.08 18.60 1.41
CA ALA A 156 12.10 17.94 2.25
C ALA A 156 12.70 16.60 2.67
N VAL A 157 13.02 16.48 3.95
CA VAL A 157 13.55 15.26 4.54
C VAL A 157 12.41 14.47 5.15
N SER A 158 12.37 13.17 4.87
CA SER A 158 11.45 12.25 5.54
C SER A 158 12.18 10.99 5.97
N GLU A 159 11.82 10.47 7.13
CA GLU A 159 12.25 9.14 7.58
C GLU A 159 11.12 8.16 7.30
N ARG A 160 11.41 7.11 6.52
CA ARG A 160 10.43 6.14 6.09
C ARG A 160 10.82 4.75 6.56
N TRP A 161 9.93 4.12 7.33
CA TRP A 161 10.15 2.78 7.85
C TRP A 161 9.57 1.73 6.91
N TYR A 162 10.29 0.62 6.78
CA TYR A 162 9.96 -0.57 6.00
C TYR A 162 10.20 -1.82 6.85
N LEU A 163 9.68 -2.95 6.40
CA LEU A 163 10.08 -4.28 6.86
C LEU A 163 10.94 -4.91 5.76
N ALA A 164 12.15 -5.32 6.11
CA ALA A 164 13.06 -6.06 5.23
C ALA A 164 12.91 -7.57 5.46
N ASN A 165 12.96 -8.35 4.37
CA ASN A 165 12.89 -9.82 4.40
C ASN A 165 11.66 -10.37 5.15
N ALA A 166 10.54 -9.67 5.04
CA ALA A 166 9.27 -10.10 5.62
C ALA A 166 8.50 -10.99 4.64
N ALA A 167 7.81 -11.99 5.18
CA ALA A 167 6.97 -12.90 4.43
C ALA A 167 5.68 -13.16 5.21
N PHE A 168 4.55 -12.75 4.64
CA PHE A 168 3.23 -12.91 5.24
C PHE A 168 2.30 -13.69 4.32
N VAL A 169 1.37 -14.41 4.93
CA VAL A 169 0.19 -14.95 4.25
C VAL A 169 -1.02 -14.19 4.78
N ALA A 170 -1.55 -13.27 3.99
CA ALA A 170 -2.83 -12.65 4.26
C ALA A 170 -3.96 -13.54 3.77
N ALA A 171 -5.14 -13.37 4.34
CA ALA A 171 -6.33 -14.08 3.92
C ALA A 171 -7.55 -13.17 4.04
N VAL A 172 -8.48 -13.30 3.09
CA VAL A 172 -9.79 -12.64 3.14
C VAL A 172 -10.89 -13.67 3.02
N GLU A 173 -11.91 -13.56 3.86
CA GLU A 173 -13.05 -14.49 3.91
C GLU A 173 -14.35 -13.77 3.55
N HIS A 174 -15.17 -14.47 2.76
CA HIS A 174 -16.49 -14.03 2.36
C HIS A 174 -17.41 -15.21 2.06
N HIS A 175 -18.72 -14.96 2.07
CA HIS A 175 -19.74 -15.96 1.72
C HIS A 175 -20.05 -15.99 0.21
N ASP A 176 -19.51 -15.03 -0.54
CA ASP A 176 -19.59 -14.96 -2.00
C ASP A 176 -18.26 -15.41 -2.59
N THR A 177 -18.19 -16.69 -2.95
CA THR A 177 -17.01 -17.29 -3.58
C THR A 177 -16.70 -16.64 -4.93
N SER A 178 -17.72 -16.18 -5.68
CA SER A 178 -17.48 -15.55 -6.99
C SER A 178 -16.73 -14.22 -6.89
N LEU A 179 -16.97 -13.47 -5.81
CA LEU A 179 -16.18 -12.29 -5.47
C LEU A 179 -14.72 -12.68 -5.18
N LEU A 180 -14.51 -13.72 -4.37
CA LEU A 180 -13.16 -14.18 -4.03
C LEU A 180 -12.40 -14.70 -5.25
N ASP A 181 -13.06 -15.44 -6.14
CA ASP A 181 -12.49 -15.93 -7.40
C ASP A 181 -12.11 -14.76 -8.32
N THR A 182 -12.97 -13.75 -8.41
CA THR A 182 -12.69 -12.52 -9.16
C THR A 182 -11.48 -11.78 -8.60
N ILE A 183 -11.37 -11.69 -7.27
CA ILE A 183 -10.20 -11.09 -6.60
C ILE A 183 -8.95 -11.93 -6.88
N SER A 184 -9.03 -13.25 -6.74
CA SER A 184 -7.93 -14.20 -7.00
C SER A 184 -7.36 -14.01 -8.40
N HIS A 185 -8.24 -14.02 -9.42
CA HIS A 185 -7.84 -13.81 -10.81
C HIS A 185 -7.16 -12.45 -11.02
N HIS A 186 -7.72 -11.37 -10.47
CA HIS A 186 -7.17 -10.04 -10.68
C HIS A 186 -5.91 -9.75 -9.86
N LEU A 187 -5.59 -10.51 -8.82
CA LEU A 187 -4.28 -10.43 -8.17
C LEU A 187 -3.15 -10.87 -9.13
N GLU A 188 -3.42 -11.80 -10.04
CA GLU A 188 -2.47 -12.25 -11.07
C GLU A 188 -2.62 -11.51 -12.41
N HIS A 189 -3.82 -11.02 -12.71
CA HIS A 189 -4.11 -10.21 -13.90
C HIS A 189 -4.62 -8.81 -13.51
N PRO A 190 -3.77 -7.99 -12.88
CA PRO A 190 -4.23 -6.76 -12.25
C PRO A 190 -4.47 -5.66 -13.27
N ARG A 191 -5.55 -4.89 -13.06
CA ARG A 191 -5.85 -3.71 -13.88
C ARG A 191 -4.92 -2.53 -13.59
N ARG A 192 -4.23 -2.53 -12.46
CA ARG A 192 -3.19 -1.55 -12.08
C ARG A 192 -1.98 -2.24 -11.50
N LEU A 193 -0.81 -1.60 -11.56
CA LEU A 193 0.39 -2.11 -10.90
C LEU A 193 0.15 -2.31 -9.40
N LEU A 194 0.65 -3.42 -8.88
CA LEU A 194 0.49 -3.83 -7.49
C LEU A 194 1.79 -3.64 -6.70
N TRP A 195 1.66 -3.28 -5.42
CA TRP A 195 2.80 -3.06 -4.53
C TRP A 195 2.43 -3.37 -3.07
N LEU A 196 3.41 -3.84 -2.30
CA LEU A 196 3.25 -4.17 -0.88
C LEU A 196 3.37 -2.90 -0.02
N GLY A 197 2.31 -2.10 -0.09
CA GLY A 197 2.13 -0.86 0.65
C GLY A 197 2.62 0.40 -0.06
N ARG A 198 3.93 0.55 -0.31
CA ARG A 198 4.50 1.67 -1.10
C ARG A 198 4.87 1.22 -2.51
N LYS A 199 4.75 2.11 -3.50
CA LYS A 199 5.11 1.84 -4.91
C LYS A 199 6.54 1.33 -5.13
N SER A 200 7.45 1.59 -4.20
CA SER A 200 8.84 1.10 -4.21
C SER A 200 9.00 -0.35 -3.72
N CYS A 201 7.91 -1.01 -3.33
CA CYS A 201 7.88 -2.35 -2.76
C CYS A 201 7.14 -3.31 -3.71
N PRO A 202 7.74 -3.71 -4.85
CA PRO A 202 7.11 -4.66 -5.76
C PRO A 202 7.00 -6.05 -5.09
N PRO A 203 5.88 -6.77 -5.28
CA PRO A 203 5.75 -8.14 -4.78
C PRO A 203 6.67 -9.11 -5.52
N THR A 204 7.01 -10.23 -4.88
CA THR A 204 7.80 -11.33 -5.43
C THR A 204 6.94 -12.57 -5.64
N GLY A 205 6.89 -13.06 -6.87
CA GLY A 205 6.10 -14.23 -7.27
C GLY A 205 4.60 -13.94 -7.31
N ASP A 206 3.82 -15.02 -7.43
CA ASP A 206 2.36 -14.96 -7.47
C ASP A 206 1.80 -14.46 -6.13
N LEU A 207 0.77 -13.62 -6.21
CA LEU A 207 0.10 -13.07 -5.04
C LEU A 207 -1.02 -13.99 -4.55
N SER A 208 -1.77 -14.63 -5.45
CA SER A 208 -2.93 -15.45 -5.14
C SER A 208 -2.52 -16.87 -4.76
N GLY A 209 -3.00 -17.33 -3.61
CA GLY A 209 -2.90 -18.72 -3.17
C GLY A 209 -4.14 -19.56 -3.40
N GLY A 210 -5.09 -19.04 -4.19
CA GLY A 210 -6.37 -19.69 -4.46
C GLY A 210 -7.44 -19.44 -3.41
N VAL A 211 -8.67 -19.79 -3.77
CA VAL A 211 -9.86 -19.72 -2.91
C VAL A 211 -10.16 -21.11 -2.36
N HIS A 212 -10.31 -21.20 -1.04
CA HIS A 212 -10.47 -22.44 -0.31
C HIS A 212 -11.76 -22.44 0.51
N PRO A 213 -12.48 -23.57 0.60
CA PRO A 213 -13.63 -23.65 1.49
C PRO A 213 -13.19 -23.58 2.96
N GLY A 214 -14.00 -22.92 3.79
CA GLY A 214 -13.77 -22.79 5.23
C GLY A 214 -13.40 -21.37 5.67
N THR A 215 -13.32 -21.21 6.99
CA THR A 215 -13.04 -19.92 7.64
C THR A 215 -11.56 -19.55 7.58
N LEU A 216 -11.24 -18.28 7.80
CA LEU A 216 -9.88 -17.74 7.91
C LEU A 216 -9.02 -18.57 8.85
N GLU A 217 -9.54 -18.86 10.04
CA GLU A 217 -8.81 -19.58 11.08
C GLU A 217 -8.48 -21.00 10.64
N HIS A 218 -9.43 -21.68 10.00
CA HIS A 218 -9.21 -23.02 9.46
C HIS A 218 -8.17 -22.97 8.34
N VAL A 219 -8.40 -22.15 7.32
CA VAL A 219 -7.56 -22.12 6.11
C VAL A 219 -6.13 -21.70 6.44
N LEU A 220 -5.91 -20.59 7.17
CA LEU A 220 -4.55 -20.14 7.53
C LEU A 220 -3.80 -21.13 8.43
N THR A 221 -4.50 -21.94 9.23
CA THR A 221 -3.88 -22.98 10.06
C THR A 221 -3.48 -24.20 9.23
N HIS A 222 -4.22 -24.50 8.16
CA HIS A 222 -4.01 -25.67 7.31
C HIS A 222 -3.24 -25.37 6.01
N THR A 223 -2.81 -24.14 5.79
CA THR A 223 -1.85 -23.78 4.74
C THR A 223 -0.41 -24.04 5.21
N PRO A 224 0.49 -24.63 4.39
CA PRO A 224 1.90 -24.78 4.72
C PRO A 224 2.59 -23.44 4.96
N LEU A 225 3.64 -23.45 5.78
CA LEU A 225 4.51 -22.29 5.95
C LEU A 225 5.19 -21.93 4.62
N LEU A 226 5.36 -20.63 4.38
CA LEU A 226 6.18 -20.14 3.28
C LEU A 226 7.65 -20.58 3.45
N PRO A 227 8.41 -20.73 2.35
CA PRO A 227 9.83 -21.09 2.41
C PRO A 227 10.68 -20.14 3.27
N GLU A 228 10.27 -18.88 3.37
CA GLU A 228 10.94 -17.84 4.14
C GLU A 228 10.64 -17.91 5.66
N ALA A 229 9.83 -18.86 6.11
CA ALA A 229 9.39 -18.91 7.50
C ALA A 229 10.54 -19.01 8.51
N THR A 230 10.49 -18.19 9.56
CA THR A 230 11.52 -18.13 10.61
C THR A 230 11.11 -18.80 11.91
N ALA A 231 9.88 -19.33 11.99
CA ALA A 231 9.35 -19.99 13.18
C ALA A 231 8.35 -21.10 12.79
N GLU A 232 8.41 -22.23 13.50
CA GLU A 232 7.48 -23.36 13.32
C GLU A 232 6.03 -23.00 13.72
N ARG A 233 5.88 -22.08 14.67
CA ARG A 233 4.58 -21.61 15.17
C ARG A 233 4.46 -20.11 14.97
N PRO A 234 4.14 -19.61 13.76
CA PRO A 234 4.09 -18.17 13.50
C PRO A 234 2.98 -17.49 14.30
N TRP A 235 3.10 -16.18 14.45
CA TRP A 235 1.98 -15.36 14.93
C TRP A 235 0.95 -15.21 13.81
N ALA A 236 -0.32 -15.25 14.17
CA ALA A 236 -1.42 -14.91 13.30
C ALA A 236 -2.39 -13.95 14.01
N TRP A 237 -3.06 -13.14 13.20
CA TRP A 237 -4.06 -12.18 13.63
C TRP A 237 -5.32 -12.36 12.81
N PHE A 238 -6.47 -12.30 13.46
CA PHE A 238 -7.77 -12.54 12.84
C PHE A 238 -8.77 -11.48 13.27
N ASP A 239 -9.57 -10.99 12.33
CA ASP A 239 -10.75 -10.18 12.61
C ASP A 239 -11.66 -10.89 13.61
N ALA A 240 -12.06 -10.13 14.64
CA ALA A 240 -12.90 -10.59 15.72
C ALA A 240 -14.07 -9.61 15.94
N PRO A 241 -15.24 -10.11 16.35
CA PRO A 241 -16.33 -9.24 16.79
C PRO A 241 -15.93 -8.35 17.99
N PRO A 242 -16.52 -7.16 18.14
CA PRO A 242 -16.38 -6.37 19.35
C PRO A 242 -16.80 -7.18 20.59
N GLY A 243 -16.01 -7.10 21.67
CA GLY A 243 -16.26 -7.85 22.91
C GLY A 243 -15.69 -9.27 22.93
N THR A 244 -15.05 -9.75 21.86
CA THR A 244 -14.30 -11.01 21.91
C THR A 244 -13.17 -10.94 22.96
N PRO A 245 -13.06 -11.93 23.87
CA PRO A 245 -11.99 -11.93 24.86
C PRO A 245 -10.60 -11.85 24.22
N ARG A 246 -9.74 -10.98 24.77
CA ARG A 246 -8.37 -10.71 24.28
C ARG A 246 -8.27 -10.07 22.90
N ALA A 247 -9.39 -9.66 22.30
CA ALA A 247 -9.35 -8.86 21.08
C ALA A 247 -8.83 -7.45 21.40
N VAL A 248 -8.02 -6.89 20.49
CA VAL A 248 -7.48 -5.54 20.59
C VAL A 248 -8.07 -4.66 19.49
N PRO A 249 -8.35 -3.37 19.77
CA PRO A 249 -8.80 -2.44 18.74
C PRO A 249 -7.65 -2.12 17.78
N THR A 250 -7.94 -1.95 16.50
CA THR A 250 -7.00 -1.58 15.44
C THR A 250 -7.69 -0.65 14.44
N ASP A 251 -7.09 0.49 14.12
CA ASP A 251 -7.68 1.55 13.29
C ASP A 251 -7.29 1.42 11.81
N ASP A 252 -7.59 0.28 11.21
CA ASP A 252 -7.25 -0.03 9.81
C ASP A 252 -8.40 -0.65 9.00
N GLN A 253 -9.65 -0.56 9.48
CA GLN A 253 -10.82 -0.89 8.65
C GLN A 253 -11.01 0.23 7.62
N PRO A 254 -10.89 -0.01 6.31
CA PRO A 254 -11.04 1.05 5.31
C PRO A 254 -12.51 1.47 5.18
N VAL A 255 -12.75 2.78 5.29
CA VAL A 255 -14.07 3.38 4.99
C VAL A 255 -14.05 3.98 3.59
N THR A 256 -13.01 4.76 3.27
CA THR A 256 -12.81 5.36 1.95
C THR A 256 -11.33 5.60 1.68
N PHE A 257 -10.92 5.45 0.42
CA PHE A 257 -9.58 5.75 -0.06
C PHE A 257 -9.45 7.12 -0.75
N HIS A 258 -10.50 7.95 -0.67
CA HIS A 258 -10.52 9.26 -1.30
C HIS A 258 -9.27 10.07 -0.93
N PRO A 259 -8.60 10.73 -1.89
CA PRO A 259 -7.35 11.45 -1.63
C PRO A 259 -7.45 12.49 -0.51
N ASP A 260 -8.54 13.26 -0.49
CA ASP A 260 -8.71 14.39 0.44
C ASP A 260 -9.36 14.05 1.79
N HIS A 261 -10.12 12.95 1.88
CA HIS A 261 -10.86 12.58 3.08
C HIS A 261 -10.74 11.08 3.39
N ARG A 262 -9.55 10.52 3.15
CA ARG A 262 -9.21 9.16 3.52
C ARG A 262 -9.56 8.90 4.98
N THR A 263 -10.39 7.88 5.22
CA THR A 263 -10.92 7.57 6.54
C THR A 263 -10.82 6.07 6.81
N HIS A 264 -10.44 5.73 8.04
CA HIS A 264 -10.48 4.36 8.56
C HIS A 264 -11.37 4.32 9.81
N ALA A 265 -11.93 3.16 10.08
CA ALA A 265 -12.67 2.86 11.30
C ALA A 265 -11.89 1.86 12.16
N THR A 266 -12.28 1.77 13.43
CA THR A 266 -11.76 0.75 14.34
C THR A 266 -12.38 -0.61 14.03
N ARG A 267 -11.55 -1.63 13.88
CA ARG A 267 -11.93 -3.05 13.97
C ARG A 267 -11.29 -3.70 15.18
N TRP A 268 -11.71 -4.91 15.50
CA TRP A 268 -11.15 -5.71 16.59
C TRP A 268 -10.48 -6.94 16.01
N GLU A 269 -9.37 -7.35 16.62
CA GLU A 269 -8.67 -8.56 16.19
C GLU A 269 -8.11 -9.33 17.37
N THR A 270 -8.01 -10.64 17.21
CA THR A 270 -7.31 -11.51 18.15
C THR A 270 -5.92 -11.85 17.61
N ARG A 271 -4.98 -12.10 18.52
CA ARG A 271 -3.62 -12.56 18.20
C ARG A 271 -3.38 -13.93 18.80
N THR A 272 -2.90 -14.88 18.00
CA THR A 272 -2.61 -16.24 18.46
C THR A 272 -1.35 -16.82 17.80
N ARG A 273 -0.73 -17.80 18.45
CA ARG A 273 0.33 -18.63 17.86
C ARG A 273 -0.33 -19.84 17.24
N ILE A 274 -0.25 -19.97 15.92
CA ILE A 274 -0.81 -21.14 15.24
C ILE A 274 0.23 -22.25 15.17
N THR A 275 -0.24 -23.49 15.15
CA THR A 275 0.58 -24.67 14.84
C THR A 275 0.10 -25.17 13.47
N PRO A 276 0.85 -24.91 12.39
CA PRO A 276 0.43 -25.31 11.06
C PRO A 276 0.20 -26.82 10.96
N SER A 277 -0.91 -27.22 10.36
CA SER A 277 -1.24 -28.62 10.05
C SER A 277 -1.58 -28.71 8.56
N PRO A 278 -0.56 -28.71 7.67
CA PRO A 278 -0.77 -28.45 6.27
C PRO A 278 -1.60 -29.54 5.60
N THR A 279 -2.78 -29.17 5.11
CA THR A 279 -3.65 -30.01 4.26
C THR A 279 -4.16 -29.26 3.03
N ILE A 280 -3.93 -27.95 2.97
CA ILE A 280 -4.32 -27.06 1.88
C ILE A 280 -3.07 -26.63 1.12
N GLU A 281 -3.00 -26.92 -0.18
CA GLU A 281 -1.90 -26.50 -1.05
C GLU A 281 -2.16 -25.14 -1.70
N TRP A 282 -1.06 -24.46 -2.08
CA TRP A 282 -1.13 -23.25 -2.90
C TRP A 282 -1.65 -23.62 -4.28
N THR A 283 -2.87 -23.21 -4.58
CA THR A 283 -3.54 -23.48 -5.86
C THR A 283 -3.83 -22.16 -6.55
N PRO A 284 -2.85 -21.57 -7.25
CA PRO A 284 -3.13 -20.38 -8.04
C PRO A 284 -4.20 -20.71 -9.08
N THR A 285 -5.22 -19.85 -9.15
CA THR A 285 -6.28 -19.95 -10.16
C THR A 285 -5.66 -19.67 -11.54
N PRO A 286 -5.89 -20.52 -12.56
CA PRO A 286 -5.27 -20.35 -13.88
C PRO A 286 -5.73 -19.11 -14.64
#